data_AF-A0A7V1PX51-F1
#
_entry.id   AF-A0A7V1PX51-F1
#
_cell.length_a   1.000
_cell.length_b   1.000
_cell.length_c   1.000
_cell.angle_alpha   90.00
_cell.angle_beta   90.00
_cell.angle_gamma   90.00
#
_symmetry.space_group_name_H-M   'P 1'
#
loop_
_entity.id
_entity.type
_entity.pdbx_description
1 polymer ?
#
loop_
_entity_poly.entity_id
_entity_poly.type
_entity_poly.pdbx_seq_one_letter_code
_entity_poly.pdbx_strand_id
1 'polypeptide(L)' 'MLGVALFERENRRPEAEKTQVLTDPHSPGIFRINGPASNLPEFYEAFGVKKGDALFRAPKTRAKIW' A
#
# COMPACT_ATOMS: atom_id res chain seq x y z
N MET A 1 -4.35 8.07 -7.85
CA MET A 1 -4.34 7.21 -6.65
C MET A 1 -5.70 6.99 -6.00
N LEU A 2 -6.63 7.96 -6.01
CA LEU A 2 -7.93 7.78 -5.35
C LEU A 2 -8.76 6.62 -5.95
N GLY A 3 -8.76 6.45 -7.29
CA GLY A 3 -9.50 5.37 -7.94
C GLY A 3 -9.07 3.95 -7.52
N VAL A 4 -7.75 3.71 -7.42
CA VAL A 4 -7.24 2.39 -6.98
C VAL A 4 -7.55 2.13 -5.50
N ALA A 5 -7.50 3.17 -4.66
CA ALA A 5 -7.86 3.06 -3.26
C ALA A 5 -9.34 2.73 -3.04
N LEU A 6 -10.22 3.25 -3.91
CA LEU A 6 -11.64 2.91 -3.88
C LEU A 6 -11.91 1.48 -4.36
N PHE A 7 -11.14 0.98 -5.34
CA PHE A 7 -11.27 -0.37 -5.87
C PHE A 7 -10.92 -1.45 -4.84
N GLU A 8 -9.84 -1.25 -4.07
CA GLU A 8 -9.36 -2.21 -3.04
C GLU A 8 -10.03 -2.00 -1.66
N ARG A 9 -11.12 -1.23 -1.58
CA ARG A 9 -11.79 -0.94 -0.31
C ARG A 9 -12.47 -2.20 0.23
N GLU A 10 -11.93 -2.74 1.31
CA GLU A 10 -12.47 -3.94 1.96
C GLU A 10 -12.62 -3.79 3.48
N ASN A 11 -13.50 -4.61 4.05
CA ASN A 11 -13.63 -4.80 5.49
C ASN A 11 -13.87 -6.29 5.75
N ARG A 12 -12.91 -6.96 6.38
CA ARG A 12 -12.94 -8.41 6.62
C ARG A 12 -12.96 -8.72 8.10
N ARG A 13 -13.53 -9.87 8.45
CA ARG A 13 -13.44 -10.39 9.82
C ARG A 13 -12.00 -10.81 10.13
N PRO A 14 -11.50 -10.64 11.36
CA PRO A 14 -10.13 -11.00 11.72
C PRO A 14 -9.77 -12.46 11.41
N GLU A 15 -10.72 -13.39 11.57
CA GLU A 15 -10.51 -14.81 11.28
C GLU A 15 -10.37 -15.09 9.77
N ALA A 16 -11.15 -14.36 8.96
CA ALA A 16 -11.09 -14.45 7.50
C ALA A 16 -9.80 -13.82 6.97
N GLU A 17 -9.35 -12.70 7.54
CA GLU A 17 -8.08 -12.06 7.18
C GLU A 17 -6.89 -12.97 7.50
N LYS A 18 -6.88 -13.62 8.68
CA LYS A 18 -5.86 -14.63 9.02
C LYS A 18 -5.83 -15.79 8.03
N THR A 19 -7.00 -16.28 7.62
CA THR A 19 -7.10 -17.37 6.65
C THR A 19 -6.59 -16.93 5.28
N GLN A 20 -6.96 -15.73 4.83
CA GLN A 20 -6.49 -15.16 3.56
C GLN A 20 -4.97 -15.07 3.53
N VAL A 21 -4.34 -14.53 4.57
CA VAL A 21 -2.87 -14.37 4.64
C VAL A 21 -2.14 -15.70 4.46
N LEU A 22 -2.77 -16.84 4.81
CA LEU A 22 -2.18 -18.18 4.69
C LEU A 22 -2.49 -18.88 3.36
N THR A 23 -3.57 -18.50 2.68
CA THR A 23 -4.13 -19.30 1.57
C THR A 23 -4.24 -18.55 0.25
N ASP A 24 -4.26 -17.22 0.28
CA ASP A 24 -4.37 -16.36 -0.90
C ASP A 24 -2.99 -15.76 -1.22
N PRO A 25 -2.48 -15.89 -2.45
CA PRO A 25 -1.21 -15.27 -2.84
C PRO A 25 -1.28 -13.73 -2.89
N HIS A 26 -2.48 -13.14 -2.89
CA HIS A 26 -2.64 -11.69 -2.93
C HIS A 26 -2.53 -11.08 -1.53
N SER A 27 -1.77 -9.99 -1.43
CA SER A 27 -1.69 -9.21 -0.19
C SER A 27 -3.08 -8.65 0.20
N PRO A 28 -3.36 -8.44 1.50
CA PRO A 28 -4.56 -7.72 1.91
C PRO A 28 -4.64 -6.32 1.28
N GLY A 29 -5.86 -5.83 1.05
CA GLY A 29 -6.15 -4.62 0.26
C GLY A 29 -5.40 -3.38 0.76
N ILE A 30 -5.27 -3.22 2.08
CA ILE A 30 -4.51 -2.11 2.68
C ILE A 30 -3.04 -2.10 2.23
N PHE A 31 -2.42 -3.27 2.10
CA PHE A 31 -1.02 -3.40 1.66
C PHE A 31 -0.89 -3.30 0.14
N ARG A 32 -1.93 -3.71 -0.62
CA ARG A 32 -1.99 -3.56 -2.08
C ARG A 32 -2.00 -2.09 -2.52
N ILE A 33 -2.50 -1.19 -1.67
CA ILE A 33 -2.49 0.25 -1.94
C ILE A 33 -1.28 0.94 -1.31
N ASN A 34 -1.10 0.79 0.00
CA ASN A 34 -0.07 1.54 0.73
C ASN A 34 1.35 1.12 0.34
N GLY A 35 1.57 -0.17 0.07
CA GLY A 35 2.89 -0.69 -0.30
C GLY A 35 3.43 -0.06 -1.59
N PRO A 36 2.72 -0.20 -2.72
CA PRO A 36 3.10 0.44 -3.98
C PRO A 36 3.11 1.96 -3.91
N ALA A 37 2.11 2.58 -3.27
CA ALA A 37 2.05 4.05 -3.16
C ALA A 37 3.31 4.64 -2.50
N SER A 38 3.78 4.03 -1.41
CA SER A 38 5.01 4.44 -0.74
C SER A 38 6.29 4.28 -1.57
N ASN A 39 6.27 3.51 -2.65
CA ASN A 39 7.44 3.35 -3.53
C ASN A 39 7.47 4.36 -4.68
N LEU A 40 6.31 4.90 -5.09
CA LEU A 40 6.17 5.78 -6.24
C LEU A 40 6.58 7.22 -5.90
N PRO A 41 7.58 7.82 -6.56
CA PRO A 41 7.94 9.23 -6.37
C PRO A 41 6.77 10.20 -6.57
N GLU A 42 5.91 9.92 -7.55
CA GLU A 42 4.74 10.74 -7.91
C GLU A 42 3.73 10.84 -6.75
N PHE A 43 3.71 9.84 -5.86
CA PHE A 43 2.91 9.89 -4.64
C PHE A 43 3.35 11.02 -3.70
N TYR A 44 4.66 11.17 -3.56
CA TYR A 44 5.24 12.17 -2.66
C TYR A 44 4.97 13.57 -3.18
N GLU A 45 5.02 13.76 -4.50
CA GLU A 45 4.70 15.03 -5.14
C GLU A 45 3.20 15.35 -5.06
N ALA A 46 2.34 14.39 -5.37
CA ALA A 46 0.89 14.61 -5.39
C ALA A 46 0.29 14.88 -4.00
N PHE A 47 0.82 14.27 -2.95
CA PHE A 47 0.28 14.37 -1.58
C PHE A 47 1.20 15.10 -0.60
N GLY A 48 2.35 15.61 -1.07
CA GLY A 48 3.29 16.38 -0.23
C GLY A 48 3.89 15.59 0.93
N VAL A 49 4.14 14.28 0.74
CA VAL A 49 4.61 13.36 1.79
C VAL A 49 6.03 13.70 2.23
N LYS A 50 6.23 13.84 3.55
CA LYS A 50 7.50 14.25 4.19
C LYS A 50 8.04 13.16 5.11
N LYS A 51 9.31 13.29 5.50
CA LYS A 51 9.93 12.42 6.49
C LYS A 51 9.17 12.55 7.81
N GLY A 52 8.65 11.43 8.31
CA GLY A 52 7.81 11.36 9.52
C GLY A 52 6.38 10.93 9.25
N ASP A 53 5.90 11.06 8.00
CA ASP A 53 4.58 10.57 7.62
C ASP A 53 4.55 9.05 7.54
N ALA A 54 3.39 8.45 7.85
CA ALA A 54 3.24 7.00 7.97
C ALA A 54 3.63 6.21 6.70
N LEU A 55 3.45 6.82 5.52
CA LEU A 55 3.76 6.20 4.23
C LEU A 55 5.11 6.65 3.65
N PHE A 56 5.90 7.41 4.39
CA PHE A 56 7.21 7.84 3.93
C PHE A 56 8.22 6.68 3.91
N ARG A 57 8.86 6.50 2.76
CA ARG A 57 10.06 5.66 2.60
C ARG A 57 11.21 6.49 2.05
N ALA A 58 12.42 6.23 2.57
CA ALA A 58 13.62 6.87 2.06
C ALA A 58 13.82 6.50 0.58
N PRO A 59 14.28 7.41 -0.30
CA PRO A 59 14.44 7.13 -1.73
C PRO A 59 15.22 5.84 -2.04
N LYS A 60 16.25 5.54 -1.23
CA LYS A 60 17.09 4.33 -1.37
C LYS A 60 16.37 3.01 -1.03
N THR A 61 15.28 3.06 -0.26
CA THR A 61 14.53 1.85 0.16
C THR A 61 13.23 1.67 -0.61
N ARG A 62 12.97 2.52 -1.61
CA ARG A 62 11.81 2.39 -2.49
C ARG A 62 12.10 1.33 -3.54
N ALA A 63 11.22 0.34 -3.65
CA ALA A 63 11.37 -0.70 -4.66
C ALA A 63 11.07 -0.12 -6.06
N LYS A 64 12.00 -0.29 -6.99
CA LYS A 64 11.83 0.02 -8.41
C LYS A 64 12.28 -1.21 -9.21
N ILE A 65 11.34 -1.80 -9.95
CA ILE A 65 11.56 -3.05 -10.69
C ILE A 65 11.78 -2.76 -12.18
N TRP A 66 10.96 -1.86 -12.72
CA TRP A 66 10.97 -1.46 -14.12
C TRP A 66 11.64 -0.09 -14.30
#